data_AF-G1WGA0-F1
#
_entry.id   AF-G1WGA0-F1
#
_cell.length_a   1.000
_cell.length_b   1.000
_cell.length_c   1.000
_cell.angle_alpha   90.00
_cell.angle_beta   90.00
_cell.angle_gamma   90.00
#
_symmetry.space_group_name_H-M   'P 1'
#
loop_
_entity.id
_entity.type
_entity.pdbx_description
1 polymer ?
#
loop_
_entity_poly.entity_id
_entity_poly.type
_entity_poly.pdbx_seq_one_letter_code
_entity_poly.pdbx_strand_id
1 'polypeptide(L)'
;MRNYGHTHKVLVIGAALAFALSGTALCPTTALAVTQETEAQLTETQKKLEDSAAAYDKATENVAKLQAQIDENNALIAELEAKLPEQQRKASQVMRDMYKYEKASNPFMSFILNSQSFDEFFTQMAYMNQIKDSNTSALEELNETQKQLEQTKVELEQAKAQADTEAKAASNALAEAQKLREAAQKKADEEAASELAALQQASSELAGGTEESSSVVLPDTSGVNWNTDEASFVAKWSARIDAYLAGSPLEGYGATFAAAAWKYGVDPRWSPAISNTESSKGAYCFREHNAWGWGAIDFSSWEEAIDTHVRGLARGYGYTISVQAAKKYCPPNWYHWYNNTLSEMQKI
;
A
#
# COMPACT_ATOMS: atom_id res chain seq x y z
N MET A 1 -26.42 36.63 11.33
CA MET A 1 -26.92 35.35 10.76
C MET A 1 -26.10 35.08 9.53
N ARG A 2 -25.30 34.02 9.33
CA ARG A 2 -25.02 32.76 10.03
C ARG A 2 -23.52 32.50 9.83
N ASN A 3 -22.80 32.13 10.89
CA ASN A 3 -21.44 31.59 10.81
C ASN A 3 -21.53 30.16 10.25
N TYR A 4 -20.95 29.89 9.09
CA TYR A 4 -20.70 28.52 8.62
C TYR A 4 -19.25 28.16 8.95
N GLY A 5 -19.08 27.46 10.08
CA GLY A 5 -17.83 26.79 10.39
C GLY A 5 -17.74 25.50 9.58
N HIS A 6 -16.84 25.47 8.60
CA HIS A 6 -16.41 24.23 7.98
C HIS A 6 -15.29 23.63 8.84
N THR A 7 -15.66 22.60 9.62
CA THR A 7 -14.70 21.74 10.31
C THR A 7 -13.97 20.88 9.28
N HIS A 8 -12.71 21.21 8.99
CA HIS A 8 -11.81 20.37 8.22
C HIS A 8 -11.41 19.16 9.07
N LYS A 9 -11.83 17.96 8.67
CA LYS A 9 -11.26 16.71 9.16
C LYS A 9 -10.00 16.44 8.34
N VAL A 10 -8.84 16.73 8.93
CA VAL A 10 -7.54 16.37 8.35
C VAL A 10 -7.38 14.86 8.52
N LEU A 11 -7.41 14.12 7.41
CA LEU A 11 -7.06 12.71 7.37
C LEU A 11 -5.54 12.61 7.24
N VAL A 12 -4.85 12.45 8.37
CA VAL A 12 -3.40 12.22 8.37
C VAL A 12 -3.18 10.74 8.07
N ILE A 13 -2.68 10.42 6.86
CA ILE A 13 -2.12 9.11 6.55
C ILE A 13 -0.64 9.32 6.26
N GLY A 14 0.19 8.85 7.19
CA GLY A 14 1.65 8.96 7.12
C GLY A 14 2.19 8.12 5.97
N ALA A 15 2.95 8.78 5.10
CA ALA A 15 3.68 8.16 4.01
C ALA A 15 5.06 7.70 4.47
N ALA A 16 5.46 6.50 4.08
CA ALA A 16 6.74 6.21 3.43
C ALA A 16 6.84 4.69 3.21
N LEU A 17 6.98 4.24 1.96
CA LEU A 17 7.82 3.09 1.62
C LEU A 17 8.15 3.11 0.11
N ALA A 18 9.43 3.12 -0.21
CA ALA A 18 9.95 3.08 -1.57
C ALA A 18 10.20 1.61 -1.97
N PHE A 19 9.69 1.18 -3.14
CA PHE A 19 9.90 -0.16 -3.68
C PHE A 19 10.71 -0.11 -4.98
N ALA A 20 11.77 -0.93 -5.03
CA ALA A 20 12.46 -1.30 -6.26
C ALA A 20 11.87 -2.62 -6.79
N LEU A 21 11.37 -2.61 -8.03
CA LEU A 21 10.87 -3.78 -8.75
C LEU A 21 12.02 -4.45 -9.51
N SER A 22 12.22 -5.75 -9.30
CA SER A 22 12.86 -6.62 -10.29
C SER A 22 12.27 -8.03 -10.24
N GLY A 23 11.62 -8.42 -11.34
CA GLY A 23 11.03 -9.74 -11.52
C GLY A 23 11.97 -10.67 -12.29
N THR A 24 12.19 -11.86 -11.76
CA THR A 24 12.62 -13.03 -12.54
C THR A 24 11.90 -14.28 -12.04
N ALA A 25 11.31 -15.02 -12.99
CA ALA A 25 10.63 -16.28 -12.78
C ALA A 25 11.65 -17.42 -12.78
N LEU A 26 11.66 -18.24 -11.73
CA LEU A 26 12.32 -19.56 -11.72
C LEU A 26 11.40 -20.55 -11.01
N CYS A 27 10.94 -21.56 -11.75
CA CYS A 27 10.16 -22.69 -11.27
C CYS A 27 11.07 -23.75 -10.65
N PRO A 28 10.67 -24.43 -9.56
CA PRO A 28 11.20 -25.74 -9.22
C PRO A 28 10.32 -26.88 -9.78
N THR A 29 11.01 -27.93 -10.23
CA THR A 29 10.53 -29.22 -10.75
C THR A 29 9.66 -30.01 -9.77
N THR A 30 8.72 -30.80 -10.31
CA THR A 30 7.69 -31.58 -9.63
C THR A 30 8.16 -32.91 -9.00
N ALA A 31 7.38 -33.35 -7.99
CA ALA A 31 7.14 -34.72 -7.46
C ALA A 31 7.62 -34.91 -5.99
N LEU A 32 6.84 -35.33 -4.99
CA LEU A 32 5.57 -36.06 -4.90
C LEU A 32 4.67 -35.53 -3.75
N ALA A 33 3.35 -35.62 -3.98
CA ALA A 33 2.25 -35.55 -3.02
C ALA A 33 1.98 -34.21 -2.30
N VAL A 34 1.96 -33.11 -3.05
CA VAL A 34 0.82 -32.19 -2.95
C VAL A 34 -0.14 -32.61 -4.07
N THR A 35 -1.44 -32.74 -3.84
CA THR A 35 -2.37 -32.92 -4.97
C THR A 35 -2.16 -31.69 -5.89
N GLN A 36 -2.10 -31.87 -7.21
CA GLN A 36 -1.98 -30.73 -8.14
C GLN A 36 -3.06 -29.66 -7.87
N GLU A 37 -4.18 -30.09 -7.29
CA GLU A 37 -5.28 -29.26 -6.81
C GLU A 37 -4.89 -28.34 -5.64
N THR A 38 -4.15 -28.81 -4.62
CA THR A 38 -3.72 -27.97 -3.50
C THR A 38 -2.63 -26.96 -3.92
N GLU A 39 -1.69 -27.35 -4.79
CA GLU A 39 -0.70 -26.40 -5.36
C GLU A 39 -1.36 -25.33 -6.25
N ALA A 40 -2.37 -25.72 -7.05
CA ALA A 40 -3.12 -24.78 -7.87
C ALA A 40 -3.95 -23.80 -7.02
N GLN A 41 -4.62 -24.28 -5.97
CA GLN A 41 -5.39 -23.44 -5.05
C GLN A 41 -4.50 -22.47 -4.25
N LEU A 42 -3.32 -22.92 -3.80
CA LEU A 42 -2.33 -22.06 -3.16
C LEU A 42 -1.87 -20.96 -4.11
N THR A 43 -1.54 -21.30 -5.35
CA THR A 43 -1.10 -20.34 -6.37
C THR A 43 -2.20 -19.32 -6.72
N GLU A 44 -3.46 -19.75 -6.83
CA GLU A 44 -4.58 -18.85 -7.09
C GLU A 44 -4.84 -17.90 -5.91
N THR A 45 -4.85 -18.42 -4.68
CA THR A 45 -5.04 -17.62 -3.46
C THR A 45 -3.92 -16.59 -3.32
N GLN A 46 -2.68 -17.03 -3.56
CA GLN A 46 -1.51 -16.19 -3.53
C GLN A 46 -1.57 -15.08 -4.58
N LYS A 47 -2.00 -15.41 -5.80
CA LYS A 47 -2.18 -14.41 -6.86
C LYS A 47 -3.23 -13.36 -6.45
N LYS A 48 -4.37 -13.78 -5.91
CA LYS A 48 -5.40 -12.84 -5.44
C LYS A 48 -4.89 -11.92 -4.32
N LEU A 49 -4.06 -12.46 -3.42
CA LEU A 49 -3.46 -11.67 -2.35
C LEU A 49 -2.47 -10.63 -2.91
N GLU A 50 -1.60 -11.03 -3.83
CA GLU A 50 -0.66 -10.12 -4.51
C GLU A 50 -1.39 -9.04 -5.31
N ASP A 51 -2.45 -9.41 -6.07
CA ASP A 51 -3.27 -8.48 -6.84
C ASP A 51 -3.99 -7.47 -5.92
N SER A 52 -4.51 -7.94 -4.77
CA SER A 52 -5.19 -7.08 -3.78
C SER A 52 -4.22 -6.11 -3.09
N ALA A 53 -3.01 -6.58 -2.74
CA ALA A 53 -1.97 -5.75 -2.17
C ALA A 53 -1.50 -4.67 -3.16
N ALA A 54 -1.25 -5.04 -4.43
CA ALA A 54 -0.88 -4.08 -5.46
C ALA A 54 -1.98 -3.04 -5.73
N ALA A 55 -3.25 -3.45 -5.67
CA ALA A 55 -4.38 -2.53 -5.78
C ALA A 55 -4.45 -1.56 -4.60
N TYR A 56 -4.20 -2.03 -3.37
CA TYR A 56 -4.13 -1.21 -2.17
C TYR A 56 -3.00 -0.18 -2.24
N ASP A 57 -1.79 -0.61 -2.59
CA ASP A 57 -0.61 0.26 -2.67
C ASP A 57 -0.85 1.38 -3.69
N LYS A 58 -1.35 1.01 -4.87
CA LYS A 58 -1.67 1.96 -5.94
C LYS A 58 -2.74 2.96 -5.52
N ALA A 59 -3.83 2.49 -4.89
CA ALA A 59 -4.90 3.37 -4.42
C ALA A 59 -4.38 4.34 -3.35
N THR A 60 -3.50 3.88 -2.45
CA THR A 60 -2.89 4.72 -1.41
C THR A 60 -1.95 5.77 -2.01
N GLU A 61 -1.16 5.41 -3.03
CA GLU A 61 -0.33 6.36 -3.77
C GLU A 61 -1.17 7.43 -4.48
N ASN A 62 -2.30 7.03 -5.09
CA ASN A 62 -3.23 7.95 -5.74
C ASN A 62 -3.86 8.92 -4.72
N VAL A 63 -4.30 8.42 -3.56
CA VAL A 63 -4.83 9.26 -2.48
C VAL A 63 -3.79 10.30 -2.04
N ALA A 64 -2.52 9.90 -1.88
CA ALA A 64 -1.45 10.83 -1.50
C ALA A 64 -1.24 11.94 -2.55
N LYS A 65 -1.26 11.59 -3.85
CA LYS A 65 -1.16 12.57 -4.94
C LYS A 65 -2.37 13.52 -4.98
N LEU A 66 -3.58 12.98 -4.84
CA LEU A 66 -4.81 13.76 -4.83
C LEU A 66 -4.88 14.69 -3.62
N GLN A 67 -4.39 14.25 -2.46
CA GLN A 67 -4.30 15.11 -1.27
C GLN A 67 -3.36 16.29 -1.49
N ALA A 68 -2.20 16.07 -2.13
CA ALA A 68 -1.31 17.16 -2.51
C ALA A 68 -1.98 18.16 -3.48
N GLN A 69 -2.73 17.67 -4.46
CA GLN A 69 -3.51 18.53 -5.37
C GLN A 69 -4.61 19.31 -4.66
N ILE A 70 -5.30 18.69 -3.70
CA ILE A 70 -6.31 19.36 -2.87
C ILE A 70 -5.68 20.50 -2.07
N ASP A 71 -4.51 20.27 -1.47
CA ASP A 71 -3.79 21.28 -0.70
C ASP A 71 -3.32 22.45 -1.57
N GLU A 72 -2.78 22.15 -2.76
CA GLU A 72 -2.41 23.15 -3.77
C GLU A 72 -3.62 23.98 -4.23
N ASN A 73 -4.73 23.33 -4.59
CA ASN A 73 -5.95 24.01 -5.03
C ASN A 73 -6.55 24.89 -3.92
N ASN A 74 -6.55 24.44 -2.67
CA ASN A 74 -7.00 25.25 -1.54
C ASN A 74 -6.11 26.50 -1.34
N ALA A 75 -4.79 26.36 -1.48
CA ALA A 75 -3.87 27.48 -1.39
C ALA A 75 -4.10 28.49 -2.52
N LEU A 76 -4.29 28.02 -3.76
CA LEU A 76 -4.58 28.87 -4.92
C LEU A 76 -5.92 29.59 -4.77
N ILE A 77 -6.98 28.91 -4.32
CA ILE A 77 -8.27 29.54 -4.03
C ILE A 77 -8.12 30.66 -3.00
N ALA A 78 -7.39 30.41 -1.91
CA ALA A 78 -7.16 31.42 -0.88
C ALA A 78 -6.41 32.65 -1.43
N GLU A 79 -5.43 32.44 -2.32
CA GLU A 79 -4.70 33.52 -2.98
C GLU A 79 -5.61 34.33 -3.92
N LEU A 80 -6.40 33.66 -4.75
CA LEU A 80 -7.33 34.31 -5.68
C LEU A 80 -8.42 35.09 -4.93
N GLU A 81 -8.99 34.51 -3.87
CA GLU A 81 -9.99 35.17 -3.02
C GLU A 81 -9.41 36.39 -2.28
N ALA A 82 -8.11 36.38 -1.95
CA ALA A 82 -7.43 37.54 -1.38
C ALA A 82 -7.21 38.68 -2.40
N LYS A 83 -6.99 38.36 -3.68
CA LYS A 83 -6.79 39.35 -4.77
C LYS A 83 -8.09 39.98 -5.25
N LEU A 84 -9.20 39.22 -5.21
CA LEU A 84 -10.49 39.63 -5.76
C LEU A 84 -11.01 40.99 -5.25
N PRO A 85 -11.02 41.31 -3.94
CA PRO A 85 -11.57 42.58 -3.46
C PRO A 85 -10.88 43.81 -4.05
N GLU A 86 -9.55 43.76 -4.18
CA GLU A 86 -8.76 44.87 -4.73
C GLU A 86 -8.94 44.99 -6.24
N GLN A 87 -8.98 43.87 -6.97
CA GLN A 87 -9.28 43.87 -8.41
C GLN A 87 -10.70 44.37 -8.68
N GLN A 88 -11.70 43.93 -7.90
CA GLN A 88 -13.08 44.44 -7.98
C GLN A 88 -13.15 45.94 -7.73
N ARG A 89 -12.38 46.46 -6.76
CA ARG A 89 -12.28 47.90 -6.47
C ARG A 89 -11.69 48.67 -7.64
N LYS A 90 -10.58 48.18 -8.23
CA LYS A 90 -9.92 48.80 -9.40
C LYS A 90 -10.84 48.79 -10.62
N ALA A 91 -11.43 47.64 -10.94
CA ALA A 91 -12.42 47.50 -12.01
C ALA A 91 -13.60 48.48 -11.83
N SER A 92 -14.14 48.57 -10.61
CA SER A 92 -15.23 49.52 -10.28
C SER A 92 -14.83 50.99 -10.44
N GLN A 93 -13.57 51.33 -10.15
CA GLN A 93 -13.04 52.68 -10.38
C GLN A 93 -12.94 52.99 -11.87
N VAL A 94 -12.34 52.08 -12.64
CA VAL A 94 -12.23 52.20 -14.10
C VAL A 94 -13.60 52.36 -14.75
N MET A 95 -14.58 51.52 -14.40
CA MET A 95 -15.95 51.63 -14.93
C MET A 95 -16.59 52.99 -14.61
N ARG A 96 -16.42 53.51 -13.40
CA ARG A 96 -16.96 54.84 -13.03
C ARG A 96 -16.26 55.98 -13.78
N ASP A 97 -14.95 55.89 -13.97
CA ASP A 97 -14.18 56.92 -14.66
C ASP A 97 -14.51 56.93 -16.16
N MET A 98 -14.70 55.76 -16.77
CA MET A 98 -15.27 55.62 -18.11
C MET A 98 -16.64 56.28 -18.23
N TYR A 99 -17.58 55.96 -17.33
CA TYR A 99 -18.94 56.52 -17.34
C TYR A 99 -18.96 58.06 -17.19
N LYS A 100 -18.08 58.61 -16.33
CA LYS A 100 -17.97 60.08 -16.14
C LYS A 100 -17.41 60.79 -17.38
N TYR A 101 -16.43 60.19 -18.04
CA TYR A 101 -15.85 60.70 -19.29
C TYR A 101 -16.89 60.71 -20.42
N GLU A 102 -17.75 59.69 -20.44
CA GLU A 102 -18.84 59.50 -21.39
C GLU A 102 -19.92 60.59 -21.35
N LYS A 103 -20.28 61.08 -20.16
CA LYS A 103 -21.28 62.15 -20.01
C LYS A 103 -20.85 63.46 -20.69
N ALA A 104 -19.57 63.58 -21.05
CA ALA A 104 -19.03 64.70 -21.80
C ALA A 104 -18.95 64.45 -23.32
N SER A 105 -19.16 63.23 -23.84
CA SER A 105 -18.93 62.88 -25.26
C SER A 105 -19.70 61.63 -25.76
N ASN A 106 -20.89 61.86 -26.36
CA ASN A 106 -21.63 61.02 -27.35
C ASN A 106 -22.46 59.75 -26.96
N PRO A 107 -23.50 59.39 -27.75
CA PRO A 107 -24.61 58.46 -27.38
C PRO A 107 -24.45 56.97 -27.76
N PHE A 108 -23.26 56.48 -28.10
CA PHE A 108 -23.06 55.12 -28.62
C PHE A 108 -23.00 53.99 -27.55
N MET A 109 -23.05 54.33 -26.26
CA MET A 109 -22.89 53.36 -25.17
C MET A 109 -24.17 52.67 -24.69
N SER A 110 -25.36 53.09 -25.17
CA SER A 110 -26.60 52.31 -24.93
C SER A 110 -26.50 50.88 -25.50
N PHE A 111 -25.63 50.71 -26.49
CA PHE A 111 -25.35 49.42 -27.12
C PHE A 111 -24.40 48.55 -26.27
N ILE A 112 -23.44 49.14 -25.56
CA ILE A 112 -22.50 48.42 -24.66
C ILE A 112 -23.14 48.10 -23.31
N LEU A 113 -23.96 49.01 -22.76
CA LEU A 113 -24.72 48.76 -21.52
C LEU A 113 -25.84 47.72 -21.68
N ASN A 114 -26.14 47.32 -22.91
CA ASN A 114 -27.12 46.28 -23.22
C ASN A 114 -26.47 44.91 -23.47
N SER A 115 -25.15 44.76 -23.26
CA SER A 115 -24.47 43.47 -23.33
C SER A 115 -24.98 42.54 -22.24
N GLN A 116 -25.27 41.28 -22.56
CA GLN A 116 -25.85 40.33 -21.60
C GLN A 116 -24.80 39.54 -20.81
N SER A 117 -23.52 39.62 -21.21
CA SER A 117 -22.41 38.93 -20.53
C SER A 117 -21.15 39.80 -20.46
N PHE A 118 -20.27 39.49 -19.50
CA PHE A 118 -18.97 40.14 -19.37
C PHE A 118 -18.09 39.92 -20.61
N ASP A 119 -18.10 38.73 -21.22
CA ASP A 119 -17.33 38.46 -22.45
C ASP A 119 -17.82 39.27 -23.66
N GLU A 120 -19.14 39.47 -23.78
CA GLU A 120 -19.75 40.32 -24.81
C GLU A 120 -19.41 41.80 -24.56
N PHE A 121 -19.44 42.23 -23.30
CA PHE A 121 -18.96 43.55 -22.88
C PHE A 121 -17.48 43.77 -23.25
N PHE A 122 -16.60 42.80 -22.95
CA PHE A 122 -15.16 42.85 -23.29
C PHE A 122 -14.92 42.89 -24.80
N THR A 123 -15.62 42.06 -25.56
CA THR A 123 -15.50 42.02 -27.02
C THR A 123 -15.90 43.36 -27.62
N GLN A 124 -17.02 43.93 -27.17
CA GLN A 124 -17.53 45.20 -27.65
C GLN A 124 -16.68 46.40 -27.18
N MET A 125 -16.03 46.29 -26.02
CA MET A 125 -15.04 47.25 -25.50
C MET A 125 -13.72 47.20 -26.29
N ALA A 126 -13.23 46.00 -26.62
CA ALA A 126 -12.05 45.80 -27.45
C ALA A 126 -12.23 46.38 -28.86
N TYR A 127 -13.43 46.26 -29.43
CA TYR A 127 -13.79 46.91 -30.69
C TYR A 127 -13.79 48.45 -30.65
N MET A 128 -13.82 49.06 -29.46
CA MET A 128 -13.84 50.51 -29.28
C MET A 128 -12.46 51.11 -28.96
N ASN A 129 -11.41 50.30 -28.80
CA ASN A 129 -10.23 50.73 -28.06
C ASN A 129 -9.13 51.41 -28.90
N GLN A 130 -9.14 52.74 -28.84
CA GLN A 130 -7.95 53.57 -28.64
C GLN A 130 -8.16 54.41 -27.35
N ILE A 131 -8.52 53.77 -26.23
CA ILE A 131 -8.62 54.40 -24.90
C ILE A 131 -7.76 53.59 -23.91
N LYS A 132 -6.52 54.06 -23.72
CA LYS A 132 -5.49 53.67 -22.71
C LYS A 132 -5.56 52.23 -22.18
N ASP A 133 -4.64 51.40 -22.68
CA ASP A 133 -4.33 50.00 -22.31
C ASP A 133 -4.54 49.67 -20.81
N SER A 134 -4.16 50.57 -19.89
CA SER A 134 -4.27 50.32 -18.44
C SER A 134 -5.71 50.11 -17.92
N ASN A 135 -6.72 50.68 -18.58
CA ASN A 135 -8.11 50.56 -18.15
C ASN A 135 -8.69 49.19 -18.52
N THR A 136 -8.27 48.63 -19.65
CA THR A 136 -8.71 47.32 -20.11
C THR A 136 -8.02 46.20 -19.34
N SER A 137 -6.72 46.34 -19.03
CA SER A 137 -5.99 45.34 -18.25
C SER A 137 -6.59 45.06 -16.87
N ALA A 138 -7.11 46.08 -16.16
CA ALA A 138 -7.72 45.89 -14.84
C ALA A 138 -9.01 45.05 -14.87
N LEU A 139 -9.77 45.14 -15.96
CA LEU A 139 -10.99 44.36 -16.16
C LEU A 139 -10.65 42.94 -16.64
N GLU A 140 -9.67 42.80 -17.54
CA GLU A 140 -9.14 41.51 -17.99
C GLU A 140 -8.56 40.69 -16.84
N GLU A 141 -7.75 41.31 -15.96
CA GLU A 141 -7.18 40.67 -14.77
C GLU A 141 -8.27 40.16 -13.81
N LEU A 142 -9.36 40.93 -13.62
CA LEU A 142 -10.47 40.51 -12.78
C LEU A 142 -11.23 39.33 -13.40
N ASN A 143 -11.50 39.36 -14.71
CA ASN A 143 -12.16 38.27 -15.41
C ASN A 143 -11.33 36.98 -15.35
N GLU A 144 -10.03 37.09 -15.61
CA GLU A 144 -9.11 35.94 -15.55
C GLU A 144 -9.02 35.37 -14.14
N THR A 145 -8.94 36.22 -13.10
CA THR A 145 -8.93 35.77 -11.70
C THR A 145 -10.24 35.05 -11.33
N GLN A 146 -11.40 35.55 -11.79
CA GLN A 146 -12.69 34.90 -11.57
C GLN A 146 -12.79 33.56 -12.28
N LYS A 147 -12.32 33.48 -13.54
CA LYS A 147 -12.28 32.24 -14.32
C LYS A 147 -11.37 31.20 -13.67
N GLN A 148 -10.17 31.60 -13.26
CA GLN A 148 -9.23 30.73 -12.55
C GLN A 148 -9.81 30.24 -11.23
N LEU A 149 -10.51 31.10 -10.48
CA LEU A 149 -11.15 30.71 -9.23
C LEU A 149 -12.24 29.66 -9.45
N GLU A 150 -13.11 29.86 -10.43
CA GLU A 150 -14.18 28.90 -10.73
C GLU A 150 -13.60 27.57 -11.22
N GLN A 151 -12.62 27.62 -12.12
CA GLN A 151 -11.92 26.43 -12.59
C GLN A 151 -11.25 25.66 -11.43
N THR A 152 -10.50 26.35 -10.57
CA THR A 152 -9.81 25.73 -9.43
C THR A 152 -10.81 25.13 -8.43
N LYS A 153 -11.98 25.76 -8.23
CA LYS A 153 -13.06 25.21 -7.39
C LYS A 153 -13.64 23.92 -7.97
N VAL A 154 -13.85 23.86 -9.29
CA VAL A 154 -14.30 22.64 -9.96
C VAL A 154 -13.25 21.53 -9.84
N GLU A 155 -11.97 21.84 -10.09
CA GLU A 155 -10.86 20.90 -9.96
C GLU A 155 -10.71 20.38 -8.53
N LEU A 156 -10.86 21.24 -7.53
CA LEU A 156 -10.86 20.86 -6.11
C LEU A 156 -11.97 19.86 -5.78
N GLU A 157 -13.20 20.12 -6.20
CA GLU A 157 -14.32 19.21 -5.91
C GLU A 157 -14.17 17.87 -6.65
N GLN A 158 -13.63 17.88 -7.87
CA GLN A 158 -13.29 16.66 -8.60
C GLN A 158 -12.18 15.86 -7.89
N ALA A 159 -11.10 16.53 -7.45
CA ALA A 159 -10.00 15.90 -6.73
C ALA A 159 -10.48 15.27 -5.41
N LYS A 160 -11.36 15.96 -4.65
CA LYS A 160 -11.98 15.40 -3.43
C LYS A 160 -12.82 14.16 -3.73
N ALA A 161 -13.68 14.21 -4.75
CA ALA A 161 -14.53 13.08 -5.12
C ALA A 161 -13.69 11.86 -5.57
N GLN A 162 -12.59 12.10 -6.30
CA GLN A 162 -11.64 11.05 -6.68
C GLN A 162 -10.91 10.50 -5.45
N ALA A 163 -10.45 11.36 -4.53
CA ALA A 163 -9.78 10.93 -3.31
C ALA A 163 -10.68 10.05 -2.43
N ASP A 164 -11.96 10.40 -2.28
CA ASP A 164 -12.95 9.59 -1.58
C ASP A 164 -13.18 8.22 -2.25
N THR A 165 -13.11 8.18 -3.58
CA THR A 165 -13.28 6.94 -4.35
C THR A 165 -12.07 6.02 -4.19
N GLU A 166 -10.86 6.57 -4.35
CA GLU A 166 -9.60 5.83 -4.17
C GLU A 166 -9.43 5.37 -2.72
N ALA A 167 -9.81 6.18 -1.72
CA ALA A 167 -9.78 5.79 -0.32
C ALA A 167 -10.71 4.61 -0.02
N LYS A 168 -11.91 4.58 -0.63
CA LYS A 168 -12.82 3.42 -0.53
C LYS A 168 -12.24 2.20 -1.25
N ALA A 169 -11.63 2.38 -2.42
CA ALA A 169 -10.97 1.30 -3.14
C ALA A 169 -9.84 0.68 -2.31
N ALA A 170 -8.99 1.51 -1.69
CA ALA A 170 -7.94 1.07 -0.77
C ALA A 170 -8.54 0.29 0.42
N SER A 171 -9.55 0.86 1.09
CA SER A 171 -10.20 0.18 2.23
C SER A 171 -10.80 -1.18 1.85
N ASN A 172 -11.42 -1.30 0.67
CA ASN A 172 -12.00 -2.55 0.20
C ASN A 172 -10.92 -3.59 -0.15
N ALA A 173 -9.87 -3.18 -0.85
CA ALA A 173 -8.74 -4.04 -1.20
C ALA A 173 -8.03 -4.56 0.05
N LEU A 174 -7.86 -3.70 1.07
CA LEU A 174 -7.29 -4.11 2.36
C LEU A 174 -8.17 -5.17 3.05
N ALA A 175 -9.48 -4.94 3.13
CA ALA A 175 -10.40 -5.87 3.77
C ALA A 175 -10.45 -7.23 3.03
N GLU A 176 -10.40 -7.22 1.69
CA GLU A 176 -10.31 -8.44 0.89
C GLU A 176 -9.00 -9.18 1.16
N ALA A 177 -7.87 -8.48 1.15
CA ALA A 177 -6.56 -9.06 1.44
C ALA A 177 -6.50 -9.65 2.86
N GLN A 178 -7.01 -8.95 3.88
CA GLN A 178 -7.09 -9.45 5.25
C GLN A 178 -7.92 -10.75 5.34
N LYS A 179 -9.09 -10.77 4.71
CA LYS A 179 -9.95 -11.95 4.66
C LYS A 179 -9.26 -13.14 3.96
N LEU A 180 -8.56 -12.88 2.86
CA LEU A 180 -7.80 -13.91 2.14
C LEU A 180 -6.67 -14.48 3.00
N ARG A 181 -5.88 -13.63 3.67
CA ARG A 181 -4.82 -14.08 4.59
C ARG A 181 -5.37 -14.90 5.75
N GLU A 182 -6.44 -14.44 6.38
CA GLU A 182 -7.05 -15.15 7.51
C GLU A 182 -7.60 -16.52 7.09
N ALA A 183 -8.31 -16.58 5.96
CA ALA A 183 -8.83 -17.84 5.43
C ALA A 183 -7.70 -18.81 5.02
N ALA A 184 -6.65 -18.29 4.39
CA ALA A 184 -5.48 -19.04 3.99
C ALA A 184 -4.71 -19.61 5.20
N GLN A 185 -4.46 -18.78 6.22
CA GLN A 185 -3.81 -19.19 7.45
C GLN A 185 -4.64 -20.24 8.18
N LYS A 186 -5.94 -20.00 8.36
CA LYS A 186 -6.83 -20.95 9.03
C LYS A 186 -6.83 -22.32 8.35
N LYS A 187 -6.90 -22.34 7.02
CA LYS A 187 -6.83 -23.59 6.24
C LYS A 187 -5.47 -24.28 6.43
N ALA A 188 -4.37 -23.53 6.35
CA ALA A 188 -3.03 -24.06 6.55
C ALA A 188 -2.85 -24.65 7.98
N ASP A 189 -3.42 -24.00 8.99
CA ASP A 189 -3.38 -24.46 10.38
C ASP A 189 -4.18 -25.76 10.58
N GLU A 190 -5.38 -25.83 10.00
CA GLU A 190 -6.23 -27.04 10.02
C GLU A 190 -5.54 -28.22 9.33
N GLU A 191 -4.93 -27.98 8.16
CA GLU A 191 -4.16 -28.99 7.42
C GLU A 191 -2.92 -29.44 8.22
N ALA A 192 -2.12 -28.51 8.75
CA ALA A 192 -0.95 -28.83 9.55
C ALA A 192 -1.29 -29.63 10.82
N ALA A 193 -2.38 -29.27 11.52
CA ALA A 193 -2.87 -30.00 12.68
C ALA A 193 -3.37 -31.40 12.32
N SER A 194 -4.09 -31.54 11.20
CA SER A 194 -4.58 -32.83 10.72
C SER A 194 -3.45 -33.76 10.31
N GLU A 195 -2.45 -33.25 9.58
CA GLU A 195 -1.25 -33.99 9.21
C GLU A 195 -0.49 -34.51 10.43
N LEU A 196 -0.37 -33.66 11.46
CA LEU A 196 0.32 -34.04 12.68
C LEU A 196 -0.44 -35.10 13.48
N ALA A 197 -1.76 -34.96 13.60
CA ALA A 197 -2.60 -35.96 14.25
C ALA A 197 -2.52 -37.32 13.54
N ALA A 198 -2.55 -37.33 12.20
CA ALA A 198 -2.38 -38.54 11.41
C ALA A 198 -1.00 -39.19 11.61
N LEU A 199 0.06 -38.38 11.70
CA LEU A 199 1.41 -38.87 11.98
C LEU A 199 1.51 -39.50 13.38
N GLN A 200 0.92 -38.86 14.39
CA GLN A 200 0.90 -39.37 15.77
C GLN A 200 0.10 -40.67 15.91
N GLN A 201 -1.01 -40.79 15.18
CA GLN A 201 -1.80 -42.03 15.11
C GLN A 201 -0.97 -43.14 14.44
N ALA A 202 -0.37 -42.87 13.27
CA ALA A 202 0.46 -43.84 12.56
C ALA A 202 1.68 -44.30 13.40
N SER A 203 2.32 -43.39 14.15
CA SER A 203 3.40 -43.77 15.06
C SER A 203 2.93 -44.61 16.23
N SER A 204 1.73 -44.33 16.77
CA SER A 204 1.14 -45.11 17.87
C SER A 204 0.71 -46.51 17.43
N GLU A 205 0.25 -46.66 16.18
CA GLU A 205 -0.12 -47.94 15.59
C GLU A 205 1.09 -48.81 15.22
N LEU A 206 2.21 -48.21 14.79
CA LEU A 206 3.46 -48.93 14.52
C LEU A 206 4.26 -49.30 15.78
N ALA A 207 4.13 -48.54 16.88
CA ALA A 207 5.04 -48.65 18.04
C ALA A 207 4.71 -49.78 19.04
N GLY A 208 3.63 -50.55 18.86
CA GLY A 208 3.38 -51.78 19.64
C GLY A 208 3.60 -51.67 21.15
N GLY A 209 3.31 -50.52 21.77
CA GLY A 209 3.44 -50.32 23.22
C GLY A 209 4.85 -50.15 23.78
N THR A 210 5.82 -49.57 23.04
CA THR A 210 7.11 -49.16 23.63
C THR A 210 7.31 -47.65 23.54
N GLU A 211 7.43 -47.02 24.71
CA GLU A 211 7.50 -45.58 24.94
C GLU A 211 8.85 -44.99 24.51
N GLU A 212 8.97 -44.57 23.26
CA GLU A 212 9.74 -43.36 22.93
C GLU A 212 8.84 -42.48 22.04
N SER A 213 7.85 -41.87 22.70
CA SER A 213 7.00 -40.86 22.08
C SER A 213 7.78 -39.56 22.03
N SER A 214 8.48 -39.30 20.92
CA SER A 214 8.91 -37.94 20.59
C SER A 214 7.64 -37.15 20.25
N SER A 215 7.02 -36.58 21.28
CA SER A 215 5.81 -35.78 21.19
C SER A 215 6.09 -34.58 20.28
N VAL A 216 5.66 -34.68 19.02
CA VAL A 216 5.72 -33.54 18.11
C VAL A 216 4.73 -32.50 18.65
N VAL A 217 5.26 -31.34 19.02
CA VAL A 217 4.46 -30.22 19.54
C VAL A 217 3.64 -29.66 18.38
N LEU A 218 2.38 -29.27 18.63
CA LEU A 218 1.57 -28.61 17.62
C LEU A 218 2.16 -27.22 17.31
N PRO A 219 2.17 -26.78 16.05
CA PRO A 219 2.52 -25.42 15.72
C PRO A 219 1.51 -24.45 16.34
N ASP A 220 1.98 -23.59 17.25
CA ASP A 220 1.16 -22.50 17.79
C ASP A 220 1.14 -21.34 16.80
N THR A 221 0.13 -21.33 15.93
CA THR A 221 -0.12 -20.29 14.92
C THR A 221 -1.08 -19.19 15.40
N SER A 222 -1.65 -19.35 16.60
CA SER A 222 -2.71 -18.49 17.15
C SER A 222 -2.28 -17.05 17.44
N GLY A 223 -0.96 -16.76 17.40
CA GLY A 223 -0.39 -15.46 17.70
C GLY A 223 -0.36 -14.43 16.55
N VAL A 224 -0.68 -14.83 15.32
CA VAL A 224 -0.63 -13.93 14.14
C VAL A 224 -1.97 -13.23 13.91
N ASN A 225 -2.03 -11.94 14.22
CA ASN A 225 -3.20 -11.12 13.97
C ASN A 225 -3.09 -10.43 12.60
N TRP A 226 -3.88 -10.90 11.63
CA TRP A 226 -3.99 -10.31 10.29
C TRP A 226 -5.00 -9.15 10.22
N ASN A 227 -5.87 -9.01 11.22
CA ASN A 227 -6.88 -7.95 11.31
C ASN A 227 -6.30 -6.68 11.96
N THR A 228 -5.28 -6.13 11.33
CA THR A 228 -4.58 -4.90 11.71
C THR A 228 -4.12 -4.18 10.44
N ASP A 229 -3.67 -2.93 10.55
CA ASP A 229 -2.94 -2.28 9.46
C ASP A 229 -1.51 -2.81 9.33
N GLU A 230 -0.93 -2.63 8.14
CA GLU A 230 0.43 -3.10 7.81
C GLU A 230 1.49 -2.53 8.74
N ALA A 231 1.44 -1.23 9.03
CA ALA A 231 2.45 -0.58 9.86
C ALA A 231 2.45 -1.16 11.28
N SER A 232 1.27 -1.38 11.87
CA SER A 232 1.13 -2.04 13.17
C SER A 232 1.59 -3.51 13.14
N PHE A 233 1.29 -4.25 12.06
CA PHE A 233 1.77 -5.63 11.88
C PHE A 233 3.30 -5.67 11.82
N VAL A 234 3.88 -4.87 10.92
CA VAL A 234 5.33 -4.80 10.69
C VAL A 234 6.04 -4.35 11.95
N ALA A 235 5.54 -3.33 12.65
CA ALA A 235 6.16 -2.87 13.89
C ALA A 235 6.16 -3.95 14.99
N LYS A 236 5.02 -4.66 15.18
CA LYS A 236 4.92 -5.75 16.16
C LYS A 236 5.91 -6.87 15.87
N TRP A 237 5.98 -7.30 14.60
CA TRP A 237 6.79 -8.45 14.21
C TRP A 237 8.26 -8.11 14.02
N SER A 238 8.58 -6.90 13.56
CA SER A 238 9.96 -6.41 13.50
C SER A 238 10.64 -6.54 14.85
N ALA A 239 10.02 -6.02 15.92
CA ALA A 239 10.62 -6.06 17.25
C ALA A 239 10.89 -7.49 17.75
N ARG A 240 9.97 -8.42 17.49
CA ARG A 240 10.11 -9.83 17.90
C ARG A 240 11.21 -10.54 17.09
N ILE A 241 11.21 -10.32 15.77
CA ILE A 241 12.17 -10.94 14.86
C ILE A 241 13.56 -10.36 15.10
N ASP A 242 13.70 -9.05 15.28
CA ASP A 242 15.00 -8.43 15.59
C ASP A 242 15.57 -8.94 16.92
N ALA A 243 14.74 -9.08 17.95
CA ALA A 243 15.16 -9.68 19.21
C ALA A 243 15.65 -11.13 19.02
N TYR A 244 14.98 -11.88 18.16
CA TYR A 244 15.41 -13.23 17.80
C TYR A 244 16.70 -13.25 16.97
N LEU A 245 16.89 -12.30 16.04
CA LEU A 245 18.02 -12.26 15.12
C LEU A 245 19.28 -11.58 15.70
N ALA A 246 19.16 -10.94 16.87
CA ALA A 246 20.25 -10.23 17.53
C ALA A 246 21.55 -11.05 17.61
N GLY A 247 22.68 -10.43 17.24
CA GLY A 247 24.00 -11.04 17.21
C GLY A 247 24.28 -11.93 16.00
N SER A 248 23.38 -11.97 15.01
CA SER A 248 23.56 -12.73 13.77
C SER A 248 23.79 -11.83 12.56
N PRO A 249 24.28 -12.36 11.41
CA PRO A 249 24.35 -11.60 10.17
C PRO A 249 23.02 -11.05 9.65
N LEU A 250 21.89 -11.58 10.15
CA LEU A 250 20.55 -11.09 9.85
C LEU A 250 20.01 -10.08 10.89
N GLU A 251 20.81 -9.62 11.83
CA GLU A 251 20.41 -8.58 12.78
C GLU A 251 19.93 -7.31 12.06
N GLY A 252 18.82 -6.74 12.52
CA GLY A 252 18.22 -5.52 11.95
C GLY A 252 17.29 -5.76 10.76
N TYR A 253 17.15 -7.00 10.28
CA TYR A 253 16.26 -7.36 9.18
C TYR A 253 14.83 -7.74 9.60
N GLY A 254 14.45 -7.56 10.87
CA GLY A 254 13.14 -7.90 11.37
C GLY A 254 11.99 -7.22 10.63
N ALA A 255 12.15 -5.93 10.29
CA ALA A 255 11.16 -5.19 9.50
C ALA A 255 10.99 -5.78 8.10
N THR A 256 12.10 -6.19 7.47
CA THR A 256 12.10 -6.79 6.13
C THR A 256 11.38 -8.14 6.13
N PHE A 257 11.64 -8.99 7.13
CA PHE A 257 10.91 -10.25 7.31
C PHE A 257 9.42 -10.02 7.56
N ALA A 258 9.07 -9.08 8.44
CA ALA A 258 7.69 -8.78 8.77
C ALA A 258 6.92 -8.22 7.56
N ALA A 259 7.53 -7.34 6.77
CA ALA A 259 6.94 -6.81 5.55
C ALA A 259 6.74 -7.90 4.49
N ALA A 260 7.72 -8.78 4.29
CA ALA A 260 7.58 -9.91 3.37
C ALA A 260 6.48 -10.89 3.84
N ALA A 261 6.43 -11.19 5.14
CA ALA A 261 5.38 -12.01 5.73
C ALA A 261 3.98 -11.40 5.52
N TRP A 262 3.85 -10.09 5.73
CA TRP A 262 2.63 -9.34 5.43
C TRP A 262 2.22 -9.43 3.97
N LYS A 263 3.16 -9.14 3.08
CA LYS A 263 2.95 -9.15 1.63
C LYS A 263 2.47 -10.50 1.12
N TYR A 264 3.02 -11.60 1.64
CA TYR A 264 2.74 -12.95 1.15
C TYR A 264 1.82 -13.79 2.03
N GLY A 265 1.34 -13.23 3.15
CA GLY A 265 0.42 -13.92 4.06
C GLY A 265 1.03 -15.12 4.78
N VAL A 266 2.36 -15.15 4.92
CA VAL A 266 3.11 -16.25 5.56
C VAL A 266 3.31 -15.93 7.03
N ASP A 267 3.30 -16.95 7.89
CA ASP A 267 3.64 -16.79 9.32
C ASP A 267 5.00 -16.09 9.45
N PRO A 268 5.04 -14.90 10.10
CA PRO A 268 6.24 -14.08 10.19
C PRO A 268 7.40 -14.74 10.93
N ARG A 269 7.14 -15.82 11.69
CA ARG A 269 8.16 -16.56 12.42
C ARG A 269 8.86 -17.61 11.55
N TRP A 270 8.21 -18.06 10.48
CA TRP A 270 8.65 -19.26 9.76
C TRP A 270 9.95 -19.05 9.00
N SER A 271 10.03 -18.02 8.16
CA SER A 271 11.25 -17.74 7.38
C SER A 271 12.48 -17.40 8.25
N PRO A 272 12.35 -16.57 9.32
CA PRO A 272 13.44 -16.38 10.28
C PRO A 272 13.87 -17.67 10.98
N ALA A 273 12.92 -18.52 11.40
CA ALA A 273 13.23 -19.80 12.03
C ALA A 273 13.99 -20.75 11.09
N ILE A 274 13.59 -20.83 9.81
CA ILE A 274 14.32 -21.63 8.82
C ILE A 274 15.75 -21.10 8.65
N SER A 275 15.95 -19.78 8.64
CA SER A 275 17.30 -19.19 8.54
C SER A 275 18.23 -19.67 9.66
N ASN A 276 17.68 -19.91 10.86
CA ASN A 276 18.43 -20.51 11.96
C ASN A 276 18.72 -21.99 11.71
N THR A 277 17.69 -22.76 11.36
CA THR A 277 17.83 -24.20 11.08
C THR A 277 18.86 -24.49 9.98
N GLU A 278 18.92 -23.66 8.94
CA GLU A 278 19.77 -23.89 7.76
C GLU A 278 21.18 -23.30 7.91
N SER A 279 21.33 -22.14 8.55
CA SER A 279 22.62 -21.42 8.54
C SER A 279 22.95 -20.69 9.83
N SER A 280 22.25 -20.98 10.94
CA SER A 280 22.40 -20.23 12.20
C SER A 280 22.19 -18.72 11.98
N LYS A 281 21.09 -18.37 11.30
CA LYS A 281 20.66 -16.98 11.01
C LYS A 281 21.65 -16.23 10.12
N GLY A 282 22.20 -16.94 9.13
CA GLY A 282 23.14 -16.38 8.15
C GLY A 282 24.61 -16.50 8.53
N ALA A 283 24.95 -17.09 9.69
CA ALA A 283 26.35 -17.26 10.11
C ALA A 283 27.13 -18.27 9.25
N TYR A 284 26.44 -19.31 8.75
CA TYR A 284 27.03 -20.39 7.95
C TYR A 284 26.30 -20.55 6.62
N CYS A 285 26.36 -19.51 5.79
CA CYS A 285 25.76 -19.54 4.45
C CYS A 285 26.59 -20.37 3.46
N PHE A 286 25.89 -21.20 2.68
CA PHE A 286 26.48 -21.89 1.53
C PHE A 286 26.76 -20.96 0.33
N ARG A 287 25.98 -19.87 0.21
CA ARG A 287 26.03 -18.87 -0.87
C ARG A 287 25.86 -17.46 -0.30
N GLU A 288 26.31 -16.43 -1.01
CA GLU A 288 26.21 -15.05 -0.54
C GLU A 288 24.75 -14.64 -0.32
N HIS A 289 24.50 -14.01 0.84
CA HIS A 289 23.17 -13.58 1.29
C HIS A 289 22.08 -14.68 1.24
N ASN A 290 22.47 -15.95 1.35
CA ASN A 290 21.54 -17.08 1.28
C ASN A 290 21.53 -17.87 2.59
N ALA A 291 20.70 -17.42 3.54
CA ALA A 291 20.57 -18.03 4.85
C ALA A 291 19.77 -19.34 4.86
N TRP A 292 19.19 -19.73 3.72
CA TRP A 292 18.26 -20.87 3.61
C TRP A 292 18.77 -21.97 2.68
N GLY A 293 19.90 -21.76 1.99
CA GLY A 293 20.33 -22.62 0.88
C GLY A 293 19.38 -22.58 -0.33
N TRP A 294 18.53 -21.56 -0.41
CA TRP A 294 17.44 -21.47 -1.38
C TRP A 294 17.97 -21.40 -2.81
N GLY A 295 17.54 -22.32 -3.66
CA GLY A 295 17.90 -22.36 -5.08
C GLY A 295 19.38 -22.60 -5.39
N ALA A 296 20.24 -22.79 -4.39
CA ALA A 296 21.69 -22.87 -4.53
C ALA A 296 22.33 -21.67 -5.29
N ILE A 297 21.73 -20.49 -5.17
CA ILE A 297 22.16 -19.24 -5.82
C ILE A 297 22.72 -18.23 -4.80
N ASP A 298 23.53 -17.30 -5.29
CA ASP A 298 23.91 -16.08 -4.58
C ASP A 298 22.81 -15.02 -4.74
N PHE A 299 22.54 -14.25 -3.69
CA PHE A 299 21.66 -13.08 -3.74
C PHE A 299 22.46 -11.79 -3.63
N SER A 300 21.94 -10.72 -4.22
CA SER A 300 22.61 -9.42 -4.23
C SER A 300 22.51 -8.72 -2.88
N SER A 301 21.53 -9.09 -2.05
CA SER A 301 21.28 -8.50 -0.72
C SER A 301 20.41 -9.43 0.14
N TRP A 302 20.42 -9.20 1.45
CA TRP A 302 19.51 -9.90 2.37
C TRP A 302 18.04 -9.57 2.09
N GLU A 303 17.72 -8.33 1.72
CA GLU A 303 16.37 -7.89 1.38
C GLU A 303 15.79 -8.68 0.21
N GLU A 304 16.57 -8.82 -0.87
CA GLU A 304 16.19 -9.63 -2.04
C GLU A 304 15.96 -11.09 -1.65
N ALA A 305 16.86 -11.64 -0.84
CA ALA A 305 16.80 -13.03 -0.42
C ALA A 305 15.59 -13.31 0.48
N ILE A 306 15.30 -12.42 1.43
CA ILE A 306 14.14 -12.50 2.34
C ILE A 306 12.84 -12.46 1.55
N ASP A 307 12.64 -11.46 0.68
CA ASP A 307 11.43 -11.35 -0.15
C ASP A 307 11.25 -12.59 -1.04
N THR A 308 12.33 -13.05 -1.67
CA THR A 308 12.31 -14.23 -2.53
C THR A 308 11.96 -15.51 -1.77
N HIS A 309 12.56 -15.71 -0.60
CA HIS A 309 12.31 -16.90 0.20
C HIS A 309 10.87 -16.94 0.71
N VAL A 310 10.37 -15.85 1.30
CA VAL A 310 8.99 -15.80 1.84
C VAL A 310 7.95 -15.97 0.74
N ARG A 311 8.16 -15.35 -0.43
CA ARG A 311 7.31 -15.57 -1.63
C ARG A 311 7.32 -17.04 -2.06
N GLY A 312 8.50 -17.67 -2.02
CA GLY A 312 8.67 -19.08 -2.35
C GLY A 312 7.89 -20.01 -1.43
N LEU A 313 7.90 -19.72 -0.12
CA LEU A 313 7.10 -20.43 0.88
C LEU A 313 5.60 -20.35 0.54
N ALA A 314 5.08 -19.14 0.37
CA ALA A 314 3.66 -18.92 0.08
C ALA A 314 3.17 -19.68 -1.17
N ARG A 315 3.99 -19.68 -2.24
CA ARG A 315 3.65 -20.30 -3.52
C ARG A 315 3.82 -21.81 -3.55
N GLY A 316 4.78 -22.35 -2.79
CA GLY A 316 5.22 -23.74 -2.95
C GLY A 316 5.04 -24.63 -1.73
N TYR A 317 4.90 -24.06 -0.53
CA TYR A 317 4.99 -24.78 0.74
C TYR A 317 3.81 -24.48 1.68
N GLY A 318 3.09 -23.38 1.47
CA GLY A 318 1.95 -22.97 2.28
C GLY A 318 2.22 -21.69 3.07
N TYR A 319 1.39 -21.44 4.09
CA TYR A 319 1.43 -20.20 4.88
C TYR A 319 2.02 -20.38 6.28
N THR A 320 2.28 -21.61 6.70
CA THR A 320 2.96 -21.94 7.97
C THR A 320 3.65 -23.29 7.86
N ILE A 321 4.40 -23.67 8.90
CA ILE A 321 5.07 -24.96 8.96
C ILE A 321 4.04 -26.11 9.00
N SER A 322 4.20 -27.08 8.09
CA SER A 322 3.44 -28.33 8.06
C SER A 322 4.36 -29.54 7.84
N VAL A 323 3.84 -30.75 8.07
CA VAL A 323 4.62 -31.98 7.85
C VAL A 323 4.90 -32.15 6.36
N GLN A 324 3.91 -31.87 5.51
CA GLN A 324 4.07 -31.89 4.06
C GLN A 324 5.12 -30.87 3.60
N ALA A 325 5.09 -29.64 4.12
CA ALA A 325 6.07 -28.61 3.79
C ALA A 325 7.49 -29.06 4.18
N ALA A 326 7.67 -29.62 5.39
CA ALA A 326 8.97 -30.13 5.82
C ALA A 326 9.48 -31.29 4.95
N LYS A 327 8.59 -32.23 4.56
CA LYS A 327 8.94 -33.32 3.64
C LYS A 327 9.37 -32.80 2.27
N LYS A 328 8.78 -31.70 1.81
CA LYS A 328 9.16 -31.04 0.56
C LYS A 328 10.47 -30.27 0.67
N TYR A 329 10.68 -29.56 1.79
CA TYR A 329 11.81 -28.67 2.01
C TYR A 329 13.10 -29.44 2.32
N CYS A 330 13.03 -30.45 3.20
CA CYS A 330 14.18 -31.25 3.61
C CYS A 330 13.86 -32.76 3.57
N PRO A 331 13.67 -33.38 2.38
CA PRO A 331 13.18 -34.76 2.25
C PRO A 331 13.93 -35.82 3.07
N PRO A 332 15.28 -35.86 3.14
CA PRO A 332 15.97 -36.93 3.85
C PRO A 332 15.89 -36.79 5.38
N ASN A 333 15.73 -35.58 5.91
CA ASN A 333 15.78 -35.28 7.35
C ASN A 333 14.57 -34.48 7.86
N TRP A 334 13.43 -34.57 7.15
CA TRP A 334 12.27 -33.70 7.33
C TRP A 334 11.75 -33.66 8.77
N TYR A 335 11.81 -34.78 9.50
CA TYR A 335 11.30 -34.87 10.87
C TYR A 335 12.14 -34.07 11.84
N HIS A 336 13.47 -34.20 11.76
CA HIS A 336 14.40 -33.42 12.57
C HIS A 336 14.31 -31.93 12.22
N TRP A 337 14.27 -31.63 10.92
CA TRP A 337 14.10 -30.27 10.42
C TRP A 337 12.81 -29.62 10.91
N TYR A 338 11.68 -30.34 10.83
CA TYR A 338 10.38 -29.85 11.29
C TYR A 338 10.41 -29.47 12.77
N ASN A 339 10.91 -30.38 13.62
CA ASN A 339 10.97 -30.15 15.06
C ASN A 339 11.89 -28.98 15.44
N ASN A 340 13.07 -28.89 14.79
CA ASN A 340 13.99 -27.79 15.04
C ASN A 340 13.38 -26.45 14.61
N THR A 341 12.88 -26.36 13.37
CA THR A 341 12.27 -25.13 12.85
C THR A 341 11.05 -24.72 13.67
N LEU A 342 10.22 -25.68 14.09
CA LEU A 342 9.09 -25.37 14.97
C LEU A 342 9.55 -24.85 16.33
N SER A 343 10.58 -25.46 16.93
CA SER A 343 11.15 -24.98 18.19
C SER A 343 11.71 -23.56 18.05
N GLU A 344 12.31 -23.23 16.91
CA GLU A 344 12.78 -21.88 16.61
C GLU A 344 11.63 -20.89 16.42
N MET A 345 10.55 -21.28 15.74
CA MET A 345 9.35 -20.45 15.60
C MET A 345 8.76 -20.07 16.97
N GLN A 346 8.80 -20.96 17.96
CA GLN A 346 8.30 -20.71 19.31
C GLN A 346 9.16 -19.73 20.12
N LYS A 347 10.40 -19.45 19.69
CA LYS A 347 11.30 -18.48 20.35
C LYS A 347 11.08 -17.05 19.86
N ILE A 348 10.31 -16.86 18.78
CA ILE A 348 9.95 -15.57 18.19
C ILE A 348 8.57 -15.17 18.68
#